data_AF-A0A7G5C5I5-F1
#
_entry.id   AF-A0A7G5C5I5-F1
#
_cell.length_a   1.000
_cell.length_b   1.000
_cell.length_c   1.000
_cell.angle_alpha   90.00
_cell.angle_beta   90.00
_cell.angle_gamma   90.00
#
_symmetry.space_group_name_H-M   'P 1'
#
loop_
_entity.id
_entity.type
_entity.pdbx_description
1 polymer ?
#
loop_
_entity_poly.entity_id
_entity_poly.type
_entity_poly.pdbx_seq_one_letter_code
_entity_poly.pdbx_strand_id
1 'polypeptide(L)'
;MTPHELNLHIHAYAERSRQQSEEGLTLAYLTAYWQRVKRMPDLRKLIQDYRPKKQNADKELLAQIKAINAAMGGAVRESGT
;
A
#
# COMPACT_ATOMS: atom_id res chain seq x y z
N MET A 1 18.96 23.05 0.31
CA MET A 1 18.56 22.54 1.63
C MET A 1 18.84 23.61 2.67
N THR A 2 17.78 24.20 3.21
CA THR A 2 17.87 25.14 4.34
C THR A 2 17.95 24.37 5.67
N PRO A 3 18.45 24.98 6.76
CA PRO A 3 18.44 24.35 8.09
C PRO A 3 17.04 23.89 8.54
N HIS A 4 16.01 24.63 8.16
CA HIS A 4 14.61 24.28 8.43
C HIS A 4 14.19 23.02 7.65
N GLU A 5 14.52 22.94 6.37
CA GLU A 5 14.26 21.74 5.55
C GLU A 5 14.99 20.50 6.09
N LEU A 6 16.26 20.65 6.51
CA LEU A 6 17.02 19.55 7.12
C LEU A 6 16.32 19.06 8.40
N ASN A 7 15.90 19.98 9.27
CA ASN A 7 15.22 19.62 10.51
C ASN A 7 13.91 18.86 10.22
N LEU A 8 13.14 19.30 9.22
CA LEU A 8 11.92 18.61 8.80
C LEU A 8 12.20 17.18 8.32
N HIS A 9 13.26 16.98 7.52
CA HIS A 9 13.66 15.66 7.06
C HIS A 9 14.11 14.75 8.21
N ILE A 10 14.84 15.28 9.20
CA ILE A 10 15.25 14.53 10.39
C ILE A 10 14.03 14.07 11.18
N HIS A 11 13.05 14.95 11.41
CA HIS A 11 11.81 14.59 12.09
C HIS A 11 11.01 13.53 11.33
N ALA A 12 10.84 13.71 10.01
CA ALA A 12 10.12 12.74 9.19
C ALA A 12 10.82 11.36 9.18
N TYR A 13 12.16 11.33 9.18
CA TYR A 13 12.93 10.10 9.27
C TYR A 13 12.77 9.42 10.63
N ALA A 14 12.84 10.18 11.73
CA ALA A 14 12.67 9.66 13.08
C ALA A 14 11.27 9.04 13.26
N GLU A 15 10.22 9.74 12.82
CA GLU A 15 8.85 9.23 12.84
C GLU A 15 8.69 7.96 12.00
N ARG A 16 9.23 7.94 10.79
CA ARG A 16 9.21 6.74 9.94
C ARG A 16 9.94 5.56 10.59
N SER A 17 11.10 5.80 11.18
CA SER A 17 11.88 4.76 11.86
C SER A 17 11.12 4.19 13.06
N ARG A 18 10.41 5.04 13.79
CA ARG A 18 9.56 4.63 14.91
C ARG A 18 8.38 3.78 14.41
N GLN A 19 7.66 4.24 13.40
CA GLN A 19 6.53 3.50 12.80
C GLN A 19 6.97 2.13 12.30
N GLN A 20 8.09 2.04 11.60
CA GLN A 20 8.65 0.76 11.13
C GLN A 20 8.99 -0.21 12.28
N SER A 21 9.46 0.33 13.41
CA SER A 21 9.77 -0.48 14.59
C SER A 21 8.50 -1.01 15.26
N GLU A 22 7.48 -0.15 15.40
CA GLU A 22 6.17 -0.51 15.96
C GLU A 22 5.43 -1.52 15.06
N GLU A 23 5.49 -1.34 13.74
CA GLU A 23 4.97 -2.29 12.74
C GLU A 23 5.68 -3.64 12.84
N GLY A 24 7.00 -3.65 12.96
CA GLY A 24 7.81 -4.87 13.12
C GLY A 24 7.41 -5.66 14.37
N LEU A 25 7.26 -4.98 15.51
CA LEU A 25 6.79 -5.58 16.76
C LEU A 25 5.37 -6.14 16.62
N THR A 26 4.48 -5.38 16.00
CA THR A 26 3.08 -5.78 15.79
C THR A 26 2.99 -7.02 14.91
N LEU A 27 3.73 -7.04 13.80
CA LEU A 27 3.82 -8.20 12.90
C LEU A 27 4.37 -9.43 13.62
N ALA A 28 5.43 -9.28 14.40
CA ALA A 28 6.01 -10.39 15.16
C ALA A 28 5.01 -10.97 16.17
N TYR A 29 4.31 -10.10 16.92
CA TYR A 29 3.29 -10.52 17.87
C TYR A 29 2.13 -11.26 17.19
N LEU A 30 1.56 -10.70 16.13
CA LEU A 30 0.46 -11.32 15.38
C LEU A 30 0.89 -12.65 14.76
N THR A 31 2.11 -12.72 14.25
CA THR A 31 2.67 -13.95 13.68
C THR A 31 2.83 -15.04 14.74
N ALA A 32 3.36 -14.70 15.91
CA ALA A 32 3.50 -15.62 17.02
C ALA A 32 2.14 -16.09 17.56
N TYR A 33 1.16 -15.20 17.65
CA TYR A 33 -0.21 -15.55 17.99
C TYR A 33 -0.82 -16.50 16.96
N TRP A 34 -0.69 -16.19 15.66
CA TRP A 34 -1.20 -17.04 14.58
C TRP A 34 -0.62 -18.45 14.65
N GLN A 35 0.69 -18.59 14.92
CA GLN A 35 1.33 -19.91 15.08
C GLN A 35 0.66 -20.78 16.15
N ARG A 36 0.17 -20.17 17.24
CA ARG A 36 -0.51 -20.90 18.31
C ARG A 36 -1.90 -21.35 17.92
N VAL A 37 -2.59 -20.59 17.09
CA VAL A 37 -3.99 -20.85 16.70
C VAL A 37 -4.08 -21.77 15.47
N LYS A 38 -3.14 -21.66 14.53
CA LYS A 38 -3.11 -22.45 13.29
C LYS A 38 -1.69 -22.79 12.86
N ARG A 39 -1.52 -23.99 12.29
CA ARG A 39 -0.28 -24.38 11.62
C ARG A 39 0.01 -23.45 10.44
N MET A 40 1.18 -22.81 10.41
CA MET A 40 1.57 -21.96 9.27
C MET A 40 1.62 -22.78 7.98
N PRO A 41 1.18 -22.21 6.85
CA PRO A 41 1.56 -22.72 5.54
C PRO A 41 3.07 -22.62 5.35
N ASP A 42 3.64 -23.45 4.48
CA ASP A 42 5.03 -23.34 4.07
C ASP A 42 5.28 -21.97 3.39
N LEU A 43 6.30 -21.25 3.86
CA LEU A 43 6.68 -19.94 3.32
C LEU A 43 6.93 -19.98 1.81
N ARG A 44 7.54 -21.06 1.30
CA ARG A 44 7.81 -21.22 -0.14
C ARG A 44 6.52 -21.28 -0.94
N LYS A 45 5.49 -21.95 -0.42
CA LYS A 45 4.17 -22.01 -1.05
C LYS A 45 3.50 -20.65 -1.05
N LEU A 46 3.53 -19.94 0.09
CA LEU A 46 2.98 -18.58 0.18
C LEU A 46 3.61 -17.59 -0.81
N ILE A 47 4.93 -17.64 -0.98
CA ILE A 47 5.64 -16.78 -1.94
C ILE A 47 5.30 -17.16 -3.38
N GLN A 48 5.18 -18.45 -3.69
CA GLN A 48 4.79 -18.92 -5.02
C GLN A 48 3.33 -18.60 -5.38
N ASP A 49 2.44 -18.68 -4.38
CA ASP A 49 1.02 -18.34 -4.51
C ASP A 49 0.78 -16.83 -4.49
N TYR A 50 1.75 -16.04 -4.05
CA TYR A 50 1.71 -14.58 -4.14
C TYR A 50 1.79 -14.14 -5.60
N ARG A 51 0.61 -13.99 -6.21
CA ARG A 51 0.48 -13.31 -7.49
C ARG A 51 0.37 -11.81 -7.21
N PRO A 52 1.36 -10.97 -7.58
CA PRO A 52 1.17 -9.54 -7.52
C PRO A 52 -0.09 -9.19 -8.32
N LYS A 53 -0.99 -8.38 -7.73
CA LYS A 53 -2.16 -7.85 -8.43
C LYS A 53 -1.67 -7.29 -9.76
N LYS A 54 -2.29 -7.72 -10.87
CA LYS A 54 -1.89 -7.34 -12.22
C LYS A 54 -1.68 -5.82 -12.29
N GLN A 55 -0.56 -5.39 -12.86
CA GLN A 55 -0.20 -3.99 -13.15
C GLN A 55 -1.27 -3.20 -13.94
N ASN A 56 -2.35 -3.83 -14.40
CA ASN A 56 -3.48 -3.16 -15.03
C ASN A 56 -4.37 -2.39 -14.04
N ALA A 57 -4.02 -2.34 -12.75
CA ALA A 57 -4.75 -1.60 -11.73
C ALA A 57 -5.02 -0.14 -12.14
N ASP A 58 -4.09 0.52 -12.84
CA ASP A 58 -4.27 1.92 -13.24
C ASP A 58 -5.33 2.09 -14.34
N LYS A 59 -5.35 1.19 -15.33
CA LYS A 59 -6.35 1.21 -16.41
C LYS A 59 -7.72 0.79 -15.88
N GLU A 60 -7.76 -0.17 -14.97
CA GLU A 60 -8.96 -0.64 -14.31
C GLU A 60 -9.55 0.44 -13.38
N LEU A 61 -8.68 1.14 -12.64
CA LEU A 61 -9.05 2.27 -11.80
C LEU A 61 -9.58 3.44 -12.65
N LEU A 62 -8.91 3.77 -13.75
CA LEU A 62 -9.38 4.80 -14.68
C LEU A 62 -10.76 4.43 -15.26
N ALA A 63 -10.97 3.16 -15.61
CA ALA A 63 -12.26 2.68 -16.09
C ALA A 63 -13.36 2.80 -15.02
N GLN A 64 -13.04 2.45 -13.76
CA GLN A 64 -13.97 2.61 -12.63
C GLN A 64 -14.29 4.09 -12.38
N ILE A 65 -13.29 4.98 -12.38
CA ILE A 65 -13.50 6.43 -12.20
C ILE A 65 -14.37 7.00 -13.33
N LYS A 66 -14.14 6.59 -14.58
CA LYS A 66 -14.98 6.99 -15.73
C LYS A 66 -16.43 6.52 -15.57
N ALA A 67 -16.64 5.29 -15.12
CA ALA A 67 -17.97 4.75 -14.88
C ALA A 67 -18.73 5.52 -13.77
N ILE A 68 -18.03 5.83 -12.67
CA ILE A 68 -18.58 6.64 -11.57
C ILE A 68 -18.92 8.06 -12.05
N ASN A 69 -18.01 8.70 -12.80
CA ASN A 69 -18.22 10.04 -13.34
C ASN A 69 -19.45 10.11 -14.27
N ALA A 70 -19.62 9.10 -15.14
CA ALA A 70 -20.79 9.00 -16.00
C ALA A 70 -22.09 8.80 -15.20
N ALA A 71 -22.08 7.96 -14.16
CA ALA A 71 -23.23 7.73 -13.30
C ALA A 71 -23.64 8.98 -12.49
N MET A 72 -22.68 9.86 -12.17
CA MET A 72 -22.90 11.11 -11.45
C MET A 72 -23.21 12.31 -12.37
N GLY A 73 -23.38 12.09 -13.68
CA GLY A 73 -23.77 13.11 -14.65
C GLY A 73 -22.67 14.08 -15.07
N GLY A 74 -21.39 13.71 -14.90
CA GLY A 74 -20.27 14.56 -15.30
C GLY A 74 -20.02 14.56 -16.82
N ALA A 75 -19.49 15.67 -17.34
CA ALA A 75 -19.18 15.83 -18.75
C ALA A 75 -17.84 15.19 -19.12
N VAL A 76 -17.83 14.30 -20.12
CA VAL A 76 -16.61 13.72 -20.69
C VAL A 76 -16.04 14.67 -21.74
N ARG A 77 -14.88 15.26 -21.48
CA ARG A 77 -14.12 16.04 -22.47
C ARG A 77 -12.99 15.16 -23.01
N GLU A 78 -13.09 14.77 -24.27
CA GLU A 78 -11.98 14.12 -24.97
C GLU A 78 -10.97 15.22 -25.32
N SER A 79 -9.91 15.35 -24.52
CA SER A 79 -8.75 16.14 -24.90
C SER A 79 -7.99 15.38 -25.99
N GLY A 80 -8.45 15.52 -27.23
CA GLY A 80 -7.72 15.11 -28.42
C GLY A 80 -7.06 16.33 -29.07
N THR A 81 -5.75 16.50 -28.84
CA THR A 81 -4.69 16.83 -29.81
C THR A 81 -3.38 17.10 -29.07
#